data_AF-A0A971QJT2-F1
#
_entry.id   AF-A0A971QJT2-F1
#
_cell.length_a   1.000
_cell.length_b   1.000
_cell.length_c   1.000
_cell.angle_alpha   90.00
_cell.angle_beta   90.00
_cell.angle_gamma   90.00
#
_symmetry.space_group_name_H-M   'P 1'
#
loop_
_entity.id
_entity.type
_entity.pdbx_description
1 polymer ?
#
loop_
_entity_poly.entity_id
_entity_poly.type
_entity_poly.pdbx_seq_one_letter_code
_entity_poly.pdbx_strand_id
1 'polypeptide(L)'
;MNSFGEKASFIWSVADLIRGPYRPNQYKDVMLPMTVLRRLDCLLAPTKDKVLEQQKKLSGGKVKNVDPILCRVTGVPFYNTSRYTFEKLKGDPNNIAANLTNYIRGFSSRAREIIEHFGFEEHIAFDDSFTDDRFPHHKLDYMLANPPFGVEWKPEADFITREHEEQGFGGRFGAGLPRINDGSLLFIMHMINKMKDPKEGGTRLGIVFNGSPLFTGAAGSGESEIRRWIIENDWLEAIVALPDQLFYSTGIYTYLWIVTSRKKPGRRGKIQLVDGTKFFKKMRKSLGNKRNEVCDDQRDETADICTDAKGNPEPDPELRDYENVPLKEDVDEYMKREVLPHVSDAWVDESKTKIGYEINLNRYFYQYTPPRPLAEIEVDLKKIEKEIADMLAEVTE
;
A
#
# COMPACT_ATOMS: atom_id res chain seq x y z
N MET A 1 3.59 5.93 24.40
CA MET A 1 4.75 5.07 24.09
C MET A 1 5.99 5.71 24.71
N ASN A 2 6.42 5.16 25.83
CA ASN A 2 7.44 5.79 26.68
C ASN A 2 8.79 5.05 26.62
N SER A 3 8.82 3.79 26.19
CA SER A 3 10.06 3.04 26.00
C SER A 3 10.47 2.93 24.52
N PHE A 4 11.78 2.78 24.27
CA PHE A 4 12.31 2.52 22.93
C PHE A 4 11.83 1.17 22.38
N GLY A 5 11.72 0.15 23.24
CA GLY A 5 11.20 -1.18 22.88
C GLY A 5 9.75 -1.17 22.40
N GLU A 6 8.89 -0.35 23.01
CA GLU A 6 7.51 -0.13 22.53
C GLU A 6 7.50 0.49 21.12
N LYS A 7 8.40 1.45 20.85
CA LYS A 7 8.49 2.12 19.54
C LYS A 7 9.00 1.16 18.48
N ALA A 8 10.00 0.34 18.79
CA ALA A 8 10.50 -0.69 17.89
C ALA A 8 9.42 -1.73 17.57
N SER A 9 8.70 -2.21 18.58
CA SER A 9 7.60 -3.19 18.41
C SER A 9 6.47 -2.62 17.56
N PHE A 10 6.12 -1.35 17.78
CA PHE A 10 5.14 -0.65 16.95
C PHE A 10 5.59 -0.51 15.50
N ILE A 11 6.84 -0.08 15.26
CA ILE A 11 7.38 0.00 13.90
C ILE A 11 7.31 -1.38 13.25
N TRP A 12 7.69 -2.46 13.95
CA TRP A 12 7.60 -3.82 13.45
C TRP A 12 6.16 -4.30 13.19
N SER A 13 5.16 -3.86 13.94
CA SER A 13 3.75 -4.16 13.61
C SER A 13 3.29 -3.54 12.27
N VAL A 14 3.97 -2.50 11.76
CA VAL A 14 3.69 -1.94 10.42
C VAL A 14 4.06 -2.94 9.31
N ALA A 15 4.94 -3.91 9.58
CA ALA A 15 5.31 -4.96 8.63
C ALA A 15 4.08 -5.78 8.17
N ASP A 16 3.05 -5.89 9.02
CA ASP A 16 1.81 -6.59 8.69
C ASP A 16 1.00 -5.85 7.60
N LEU A 17 1.10 -4.52 7.52
CA LEU A 17 0.40 -3.70 6.52
C LEU A 17 1.04 -3.75 5.13
N ILE A 18 2.32 -4.12 5.04
CA ILE A 18 3.08 -4.19 3.78
C ILE A 18 3.33 -5.64 3.31
N ARG A 19 2.72 -6.62 4.00
CA ARG A 19 2.79 -8.03 3.65
C ARG A 19 2.08 -8.29 2.31
N GLY A 20 2.78 -8.93 1.38
CA GLY A 20 2.29 -9.24 0.03
C GLY A 20 3.03 -8.45 -1.03
N PRO A 21 2.86 -7.12 -1.13
CA PRO A 21 3.62 -6.28 -2.07
C PRO A 21 5.15 -6.38 -1.87
N TYR A 22 5.59 -6.66 -0.63
CA TYR A 22 7.00 -6.87 -0.29
C TYR A 22 7.20 -8.23 0.39
N ARG A 23 8.35 -8.87 0.13
CA ARG A 23 8.80 -10.07 0.84
C ARG A 23 9.37 -9.71 2.21
N PRO A 24 9.40 -10.63 3.19
CA PRO A 24 9.88 -10.32 4.54
C PRO A 24 11.28 -9.71 4.62
N ASN A 25 12.20 -10.14 3.75
CA ASN A 25 13.54 -9.58 3.66
C ASN A 25 13.59 -8.16 3.05
N GLN A 26 12.51 -7.70 2.41
CA GLN A 26 12.35 -6.39 1.78
C GLN A 26 11.61 -5.38 2.67
N TYR A 27 11.04 -5.79 3.81
CA TYR A 27 10.31 -4.87 4.70
C TYR A 27 11.18 -3.71 5.19
N LYS A 28 12.44 -4.01 5.50
CA LYS A 28 13.42 -3.02 5.91
C LYS A 28 13.64 -1.93 4.85
N ASP A 29 13.48 -2.27 3.58
CA ASP A 29 13.72 -1.37 2.44
C ASP A 29 12.64 -0.27 2.34
N VAL A 30 11.49 -0.47 3.00
CA VAL A 30 10.41 0.52 3.08
C VAL A 30 10.31 1.15 4.48
N MET A 31 10.40 0.30 5.51
CA MET A 31 10.16 0.72 6.89
C MET A 31 11.25 1.63 7.44
N LEU A 32 12.53 1.33 7.14
CA LEU A 32 13.65 2.14 7.59
C LEU A 32 13.64 3.54 6.98
N PRO A 33 13.55 3.70 5.64
CA PRO A 33 13.48 5.04 5.04
C PRO A 33 12.30 5.85 5.56
N MET A 34 11.10 5.26 5.70
CA MET A 34 9.93 5.98 6.22
C MET A 34 10.09 6.38 7.70
N THR A 35 10.75 5.56 8.50
CA THR A 35 11.06 5.86 9.91
C THR A 35 12.06 7.01 10.03
N VAL A 36 13.14 6.97 9.24
CA VAL A 36 14.15 8.03 9.17
C VAL A 36 13.50 9.34 8.71
N LEU A 37 12.73 9.29 7.62
CA LEU A 37 12.06 10.45 7.06
C LEU A 37 11.08 11.09 8.06
N ARG A 38 10.32 10.26 8.78
CA ARG A 38 9.43 10.74 9.85
C ARG A 38 10.20 11.35 11.02
N ARG A 39 11.36 10.79 11.38
CA ARG A 39 12.22 11.32 12.46
C ARG A 39 12.76 12.71 12.09
N LEU A 40 13.25 12.88 10.86
CA LEU A 40 13.70 14.17 10.34
C LEU A 40 12.55 15.19 10.33
N ASP A 41 11.36 14.80 9.88
CA ASP A 41 10.17 15.66 9.92
C ASP A 41 9.82 16.12 11.34
N CYS A 42 9.86 15.21 12.33
CA CYS A 42 9.60 15.54 13.72
C CYS A 42 10.59 16.56 14.29
N LEU A 43 11.88 16.43 13.96
CA LEU A 43 12.92 17.34 14.43
C LEU A 43 12.75 18.75 13.84
N LEU A 44 12.26 18.85 12.61
CA LEU A 44 12.08 20.13 11.92
C LEU A 44 10.71 20.77 12.16
N ALA A 45 9.71 20.02 12.64
CA ALA A 45 8.35 20.50 12.82
C ALA A 45 8.26 21.82 13.63
N PRO A 46 8.97 22.00 14.77
CA PRO A 46 8.90 23.24 15.55
C PRO A 46 9.48 24.48 14.82
N THR A 47 10.36 24.26 13.84
CA THR A 47 11.10 25.34 13.15
C THR A 47 10.69 25.52 11.70
N LYS A 48 9.76 24.71 11.18
CA LYS A 48 9.41 24.65 9.77
C LYS A 48 9.01 26.01 9.18
N ASP A 49 8.09 26.71 9.83
CA ASP A 49 7.60 28.00 9.33
C ASP A 49 8.70 29.07 9.34
N LYS A 50 9.58 29.06 10.36
CA LYS A 50 10.73 29.97 10.45
C LYS A 50 11.73 29.72 9.33
N VAL A 51 12.01 28.46 8.99
CA VAL A 51 12.88 28.09 7.87
C VAL A 51 12.31 28.58 6.54
N LEU A 52 11.00 28.39 6.30
CA LEU A 52 10.36 28.85 5.07
C LEU A 52 10.35 30.37 4.95
N GLU A 53 10.08 31.09 6.05
CA GLU A 53 10.14 32.55 6.07
C GLU A 53 11.57 33.05 5.81
N GLN A 54 12.56 32.45 6.47
CA GLN A 54 13.97 32.81 6.28
C GLN A 54 14.44 32.50 4.87
N GLN A 55 14.08 31.34 4.31
CA GLN A 55 14.40 30.97 2.94
C GLN A 55 13.81 31.97 1.94
N LYS A 56 12.58 32.43 2.17
CA LYS A 56 11.95 33.45 1.33
C LYS A 56 12.68 34.79 1.39
N LYS A 57 13.18 35.20 2.56
CA LYS A 57 13.99 36.42 2.73
C LYS A 57 15.35 36.32 2.03
N LEU A 58 15.93 35.13 1.98
CA LEU A 58 17.22 34.87 1.33
C LEU A 58 17.08 34.69 -0.20
N SER A 59 15.91 34.26 -0.67
CA SER A 59 15.61 34.05 -2.09
C SER A 59 15.62 35.39 -2.85
N GLY A 60 16.61 35.58 -3.74
CA GLY A 60 16.81 36.83 -4.48
C GLY A 60 17.82 37.80 -3.86
N GLY A 61 18.44 37.44 -2.72
CA GLY A 61 19.52 38.21 -2.10
C GLY A 61 20.92 37.90 -2.65
N LYS A 62 21.95 38.59 -2.15
CA LYS A 62 23.37 38.37 -2.51
C LYS A 62 24.02 37.17 -1.82
N VAL A 63 23.32 36.51 -0.90
CA VAL A 63 23.85 35.40 -0.10
C VAL A 63 23.89 34.13 -0.95
N LYS A 64 25.09 33.66 -1.30
CA LYS A 64 25.29 32.48 -2.13
C LYS A 64 25.16 31.17 -1.37
N ASN A 65 25.54 31.13 -0.10
CA ASN A 65 25.44 29.93 0.75
C ASN A 65 24.45 30.17 1.89
N VAL A 66 23.25 29.60 1.77
CA VAL A 66 22.18 29.72 2.76
C VAL A 66 22.24 28.65 3.84
N ASP A 67 23.04 27.60 3.65
CA ASP A 67 23.04 26.39 4.47
C ASP A 67 23.30 26.68 5.97
N PRO A 68 24.37 27.41 6.35
CA PRO A 68 24.64 27.69 7.76
C PRO A 68 23.57 28.54 8.44
N ILE A 69 22.87 29.37 7.64
CA ILE A 69 21.82 30.25 8.14
C ILE A 69 20.58 29.43 8.49
N LEU A 70 20.17 28.54 7.59
CA LEU A 70 18.99 27.70 7.80
C LEU A 70 19.22 26.64 8.87
N CYS A 71 20.40 26.03 8.93
CA CYS A 71 20.78 25.12 10.04
C CYS A 71 20.75 25.84 11.39
N ARG A 72 21.15 27.11 11.45
CA ARG A 72 21.04 27.92 12.69
C ARG A 72 19.58 28.18 13.08
N VAL A 73 18.66 28.31 12.11
CA VAL A 73 17.23 28.47 12.37
C VAL A 73 16.61 27.19 12.92
N THR A 74 17.01 26.04 12.41
CA THR A 74 16.49 24.73 12.87
C THR A 74 17.11 24.28 14.19
N GLY A 75 18.33 24.74 14.50
CA GLY A 75 19.08 24.30 15.68
C GLY A 75 19.63 22.88 15.54
N VAL A 76 19.54 22.30 14.34
CA VAL A 76 20.08 20.99 13.96
C VAL A 76 20.82 21.15 12.62
N PRO A 77 21.79 20.29 12.29
CA PRO A 77 22.70 20.51 11.16
C PRO A 77 22.08 20.14 9.79
N PHE A 78 20.76 20.26 9.68
CA PHE A 78 19.99 20.07 8.46
C PHE A 78 18.70 20.89 8.51
N TYR A 79 18.05 21.03 7.36
CA TYR A 79 16.77 21.73 7.22
C TYR A 79 15.97 21.15 6.06
N ASN A 80 14.72 21.62 5.91
CA ASN A 80 13.89 21.29 4.77
C ASN A 80 13.11 22.52 4.28
N THR A 81 13.31 22.89 3.01
CA THR A 81 12.71 24.06 2.35
C THR A 81 11.42 23.76 1.59
N SER A 82 10.97 22.49 1.53
CA SER A 82 9.67 22.16 0.93
C SER A 82 8.54 22.77 1.75
N ARG A 83 7.47 23.22 1.08
CA ARG A 83 6.24 23.71 1.75
C ARG A 83 5.50 22.61 2.51
N TYR A 84 5.81 21.35 2.22
CA TYR A 84 5.16 20.19 2.81
C TYR A 84 5.74 19.82 4.18
N THR A 85 4.89 19.18 4.96
CA THR A 85 5.19 18.39 6.16
C THR A 85 4.49 17.05 5.99
N PHE A 86 4.81 16.03 6.78
CA PHE A 86 4.06 14.76 6.73
C PHE A 86 2.55 14.95 6.88
N GLU A 87 2.14 15.89 7.73
CA GLU A 87 0.73 16.21 7.92
C GLU A 87 0.10 16.80 6.65
N LYS A 88 0.81 17.72 5.98
CA LYS A 88 0.33 18.38 4.76
C LYS A 88 0.36 17.47 3.52
N LEU A 89 1.27 16.49 3.48
CA LEU A 89 1.34 15.53 2.36
C LEU A 89 0.04 14.74 2.19
N LYS A 90 -0.65 14.44 3.30
CA LYS A 90 -1.97 13.75 3.28
C LYS A 90 -3.09 14.56 2.61
N GLY A 91 -2.90 15.87 2.42
CA GLY A 91 -3.91 16.78 1.88
C GLY A 91 -4.11 16.69 0.37
N ASP A 92 -3.22 16.04 -0.38
CA ASP A 92 -3.33 15.85 -1.83
C ASP A 92 -2.84 14.45 -2.25
N PRO A 93 -3.66 13.41 -2.02
CA PRO A 93 -3.29 12.02 -2.30
C PRO A 93 -3.00 11.75 -3.79
N ASN A 94 -3.65 12.47 -4.70
CA ASN A 94 -3.49 12.26 -6.15
C ASN A 94 -2.08 12.61 -6.62
N ASN A 95 -1.40 13.54 -5.94
CA ASN A 95 -0.03 13.94 -6.22
C ASN A 95 0.94 13.47 -5.13
N ILE A 96 0.57 12.46 -4.32
CA ILE A 96 1.36 12.08 -3.14
C ILE A 96 2.80 11.74 -3.48
N ALA A 97 3.03 11.04 -4.59
CA ALA A 97 4.36 10.72 -5.09
C ALA A 97 5.16 12.00 -5.39
N ALA A 98 4.63 12.87 -6.25
CA ALA A 98 5.30 14.14 -6.61
C ALA A 98 5.52 15.05 -5.40
N ASN A 99 4.56 15.11 -4.48
CA ASN A 99 4.63 15.91 -3.26
C ASN A 99 5.66 15.36 -2.28
N LEU A 100 5.73 14.04 -2.12
CA LEU A 100 6.72 13.36 -1.29
C LEU A 100 8.13 13.49 -1.89
N THR A 101 8.29 13.33 -3.20
CA THR A 101 9.56 13.60 -3.90
C THR A 101 9.98 15.06 -3.72
N ASN A 102 9.06 16.02 -3.85
CA ASN A 102 9.34 17.43 -3.57
C ASN A 102 9.76 17.64 -2.12
N TYR A 103 9.09 16.98 -1.18
CA TYR A 103 9.43 17.03 0.23
C TYR A 103 10.85 16.50 0.49
N ILE A 104 11.21 15.34 -0.06
CA ILE A 104 12.55 14.73 0.04
C ILE A 104 13.60 15.64 -0.59
N ARG A 105 13.37 16.15 -1.80
CA ARG A 105 14.25 17.11 -2.47
C ARG A 105 14.37 18.44 -1.72
N GLY A 106 13.42 18.77 -0.86
CA GLY A 106 13.47 19.95 0.00
C GLY A 106 14.50 19.87 1.10
N PHE A 107 15.01 18.69 1.46
CA PHE A 107 16.08 18.56 2.46
C PHE A 107 17.40 19.17 1.99
N SER A 108 18.20 19.66 2.95
CA SER A 108 19.61 19.99 2.72
C SER A 108 20.36 18.77 2.14
N SER A 109 21.45 19.00 1.41
CA SER A 109 22.24 17.92 0.76
C SER A 109 22.57 16.80 1.72
N ARG A 110 23.05 17.17 2.91
CA ARG A 110 23.36 16.29 4.03
C ARG A 110 22.20 15.36 4.43
N ALA A 111 21.03 15.92 4.73
CA ALA A 111 19.87 15.09 5.07
C ALA A 111 19.33 14.29 3.88
N ARG A 112 19.57 14.75 2.64
CA ARG A 112 19.18 14.04 1.43
C ARG A 112 20.05 12.82 1.17
N GLU A 113 21.37 12.92 1.35
CA GLU A 113 22.31 11.79 1.21
C GLU A 113 21.94 10.63 2.15
N ILE A 114 21.51 10.94 3.39
CA ILE A 114 20.98 9.93 4.33
C ILE A 114 19.75 9.24 3.76
N ILE A 115 18.83 9.98 3.12
CA ILE A 115 17.58 9.42 2.56
C ILE A 115 17.88 8.61 1.28
N GLU A 116 18.76 9.10 0.42
CA GLU A 116 19.18 8.46 -0.83
C GLU A 116 19.87 7.11 -0.57
N HIS A 117 20.61 6.97 0.53
CA HIS A 117 21.23 5.70 0.95
C HIS A 117 20.21 4.55 1.13
N PHE A 118 18.93 4.86 1.34
CA PHE A 118 17.86 3.86 1.50
C PHE A 118 17.07 3.55 0.20
N GLY A 119 17.44 4.08 -0.97
CA GLY A 119 16.91 3.63 -2.27
C GLY A 119 15.44 3.97 -2.56
N PHE A 120 14.85 4.95 -1.86
CA PHE A 120 13.41 5.23 -1.91
C PHE A 120 12.87 5.59 -3.32
N GLU A 121 13.68 6.23 -4.17
CA GLU A 121 13.29 6.64 -5.53
C GLU A 121 13.25 5.45 -6.52
N GLU A 122 13.87 4.30 -6.20
CA GLU A 122 13.87 3.12 -7.09
C GLU A 122 12.49 2.42 -7.16
N HIS A 123 11.62 2.69 -6.20
CA HIS A 123 10.28 2.09 -6.11
C HIS A 123 9.16 2.99 -6.63
N ILE A 124 9.45 4.27 -6.91
CA ILE A 124 8.48 5.26 -7.41
C ILE A 124 9.13 5.99 -8.58
N ALA A 125 8.87 5.50 -9.79
CA ALA A 125 9.41 6.11 -10.99
C ALA A 125 8.42 7.14 -11.57
N PHE A 126 8.92 8.34 -11.84
CA PHE A 126 8.15 9.42 -12.46
C PHE A 126 8.30 9.32 -13.98
N ASP A 127 7.22 8.93 -14.67
CA ASP A 127 7.06 9.08 -16.12
C ASP A 127 5.63 8.72 -16.56
N ASP A 128 5.37 8.80 -17.86
CA ASP A 128 4.12 8.35 -18.48
C ASP A 128 4.07 6.82 -18.61
N SER A 129 3.01 6.20 -18.07
CA SER A 129 2.88 4.74 -18.02
C SER A 129 2.74 4.08 -19.39
N PHE A 130 2.37 4.83 -20.44
CA PHE A 130 2.24 4.30 -21.79
C PHE A 130 3.54 4.43 -22.57
N THR A 131 4.10 5.64 -22.63
CA THR A 131 5.24 5.96 -23.51
C THR A 131 6.61 5.69 -22.88
N ASP A 132 6.76 5.79 -21.55
CA ASP A 132 7.97 5.39 -20.83
C ASP A 132 7.63 4.53 -19.60
N ASP A 133 7.19 3.30 -19.87
CA ASP A 133 6.95 2.31 -18.81
C ASP A 133 8.26 2.00 -18.08
N ARG A 134 8.40 2.57 -16.89
CA ARG A 134 9.58 2.43 -16.02
C ARG A 134 9.76 1.02 -15.45
N PHE A 135 8.79 0.13 -15.63
CA PHE A 135 8.81 -1.24 -15.14
C PHE A 135 8.39 -2.26 -16.22
N PRO A 136 9.00 -2.25 -17.41
CA PRO A 136 8.46 -2.95 -18.58
C PRO A 136 8.54 -4.49 -18.45
N HIS A 137 9.46 -5.00 -17.64
CA HIS A 137 9.66 -6.43 -17.41
C HIS A 137 9.04 -6.95 -16.10
N HIS A 138 8.40 -6.07 -15.32
CA HIS A 138 7.83 -6.47 -14.03
C HIS A 138 6.54 -7.27 -14.24
N LYS A 139 6.49 -8.44 -13.59
CA LYS A 139 5.29 -9.25 -13.46
C LYS A 139 4.83 -9.26 -12.00
N LEU A 140 3.59 -8.88 -11.76
CA LEU A 140 3.10 -8.52 -10.42
C LEU A 140 2.05 -9.52 -9.92
N ASP A 141 2.10 -9.91 -8.64
CA ASP A 141 1.11 -10.82 -8.04
C ASP A 141 -0.24 -10.14 -7.80
N TYR A 142 -0.17 -8.86 -7.43
CA TYR A 142 -1.29 -7.99 -7.11
C TYR A 142 -1.09 -6.61 -7.72
N MET A 143 -2.14 -6.02 -8.29
CA MET A 143 -2.10 -4.65 -8.82
C MET A 143 -3.37 -3.90 -8.43
N LEU A 144 -3.23 -2.65 -8.01
CA LEU A 144 -4.35 -1.78 -7.66
C LEU A 144 -4.14 -0.44 -8.34
N ALA A 145 -5.17 0.06 -9.03
CA ALA A 145 -5.08 1.35 -9.72
C ALA A 145 -6.40 2.12 -9.65
N ASN A 146 -6.28 3.44 -9.50
CA ASN A 146 -7.36 4.39 -9.71
C ASN A 146 -6.88 5.40 -10.77
N PRO A 147 -6.84 5.00 -12.05
CA PRO A 147 -6.35 5.87 -13.11
C PRO A 147 -7.24 7.11 -13.26
N PRO A 148 -6.73 8.19 -13.87
CA PRO A 148 -7.54 9.37 -14.12
C PRO A 148 -8.70 9.04 -15.09
N PHE A 149 -9.89 9.53 -14.80
CA PHE A 149 -11.10 9.14 -15.54
C PHE A 149 -11.29 9.97 -16.81
N GLY A 150 -11.53 9.29 -17.94
CA GLY A 150 -11.92 9.94 -19.20
C GLY A 150 -10.87 10.89 -19.77
N VAL A 151 -9.59 10.63 -19.49
CA VAL A 151 -8.48 11.43 -20.03
C VAL A 151 -8.27 11.06 -21.50
N GLU A 152 -8.06 12.08 -22.34
CA GLU A 152 -7.67 11.88 -23.72
C GLU A 152 -6.22 11.38 -23.81
N TRP A 153 -5.94 10.48 -24.74
CA TRP A 153 -4.60 9.92 -24.97
C TRP A 153 -3.99 10.40 -26.30
N LYS A 154 -4.40 11.59 -26.73
CA LYS A 154 -3.93 12.18 -27.99
C LYS A 154 -2.40 12.38 -28.03
N PRO A 155 -1.74 12.83 -26.95
CA PRO A 155 -0.28 12.97 -26.94
C PRO A 155 0.46 11.63 -27.13
N GLU A 156 -0.10 10.54 -26.62
CA GLU A 156 0.48 9.20 -26.67
C GLU A 156 0.06 8.42 -27.93
N ALA A 157 -0.77 9.03 -28.79
CA ALA A 157 -1.50 8.31 -29.83
C ALA A 157 -0.59 7.62 -30.85
N ASP A 158 0.44 8.30 -31.32
CA ASP A 158 1.38 7.76 -32.31
C ASP A 158 2.14 6.56 -31.75
N PHE A 159 2.56 6.63 -30.47
CA PHE A 159 3.27 5.54 -29.81
C PHE A 159 2.37 4.31 -29.63
N ILE A 160 1.16 4.52 -29.10
CA ILE A 160 0.20 3.45 -28.80
C ILE A 160 -0.30 2.79 -30.09
N THR A 161 -0.57 3.58 -31.12
CA THR A 161 -1.01 3.08 -32.43
C THR A 161 0.08 2.24 -33.08
N ARG A 162 1.33 2.72 -33.05
CA ARG A 162 2.47 1.95 -33.57
C ARG A 162 2.65 0.64 -32.82
N GLU A 163 2.58 0.63 -31.49
CA GLU A 163 2.68 -0.61 -30.71
C GLU A 163 1.55 -1.59 -31.05
N HIS A 164 0.31 -1.09 -31.23
CA HIS A 164 -0.82 -1.91 -31.66
C HIS A 164 -0.60 -2.52 -33.05
N GLU A 165 -0.21 -1.71 -34.03
CA GLU A 165 -0.05 -2.13 -35.43
C GLU A 165 1.15 -3.07 -35.63
N GLU A 166 2.28 -2.78 -34.99
CA GLU A 166 3.52 -3.52 -35.20
C GLU A 166 3.63 -4.76 -34.31
N GLN A 167 3.11 -4.71 -33.07
CA GLN A 167 3.30 -5.77 -32.09
C GLN A 167 2.03 -6.58 -31.84
N GLY A 168 0.85 -6.05 -32.14
CA GLY A 168 -0.43 -6.72 -31.87
C GLY A 168 -0.50 -7.25 -30.43
N PHE A 169 -0.86 -8.53 -30.26
CA PHE A 169 -0.90 -9.20 -28.96
C PHE A 169 0.47 -9.47 -28.32
N GLY A 170 1.57 -9.26 -29.04
CA GLY A 170 2.92 -9.26 -28.47
C GLY A 170 3.21 -7.99 -27.65
N GLY A 171 2.50 -6.89 -27.96
CA GLY A 171 2.52 -5.64 -27.20
C GLY A 171 1.40 -5.54 -26.18
N ARG A 172 1.21 -4.33 -25.62
CA ARG A 172 0.18 -4.05 -24.61
C ARG A 172 -1.21 -3.86 -25.20
N PHE A 173 -1.31 -3.27 -26.39
CA PHE A 173 -2.56 -2.75 -26.92
C PHE A 173 -3.19 -3.62 -28.03
N GLY A 174 -2.79 -4.88 -28.15
CA GLY A 174 -3.22 -5.76 -29.25
C GLY A 174 -4.72 -6.04 -29.34
N ALA A 175 -5.45 -5.94 -28.23
CA ALA A 175 -6.89 -6.21 -28.19
C ALA A 175 -7.76 -5.14 -28.87
N GLY A 176 -7.20 -3.95 -29.12
CA GLY A 176 -7.88 -2.84 -29.78
C GLY A 176 -7.47 -1.49 -29.18
N LEU A 177 -7.89 -0.41 -29.85
CA LEU A 177 -7.66 0.96 -29.42
C LEU A 177 -8.99 1.64 -29.10
N PRO A 178 -9.20 2.16 -27.87
CA PRO A 178 -10.41 2.92 -27.56
C PRO A 178 -10.41 4.25 -28.33
N ARG A 179 -11.53 4.99 -28.32
CA ARG A 179 -11.55 6.36 -28.84
C ARG A 179 -10.50 7.27 -28.16
N ILE A 180 -9.95 8.22 -28.92
CA ILE A 180 -8.87 9.13 -28.47
C ILE A 180 -9.22 9.90 -27.19
N ASN A 181 -10.49 10.26 -27.00
CA ASN A 181 -10.92 11.05 -25.84
C ASN A 181 -11.20 10.21 -24.58
N ASP A 182 -10.86 8.92 -24.56
CA ASP A 182 -11.04 8.07 -23.39
C ASP A 182 -9.99 6.94 -23.32
N GLY A 183 -8.90 7.20 -22.60
CA GLY A 183 -7.80 6.25 -22.39
C GLY A 183 -8.05 5.20 -21.31
N SER A 184 -9.26 5.12 -20.72
CA SER A 184 -9.51 4.26 -19.55
C SER A 184 -9.14 2.78 -19.81
N LEU A 185 -9.50 2.25 -20.98
CA LEU A 185 -9.22 0.86 -21.35
C LEU A 185 -7.73 0.60 -21.68
N LEU A 186 -6.93 1.64 -21.93
CA LEU A 186 -5.48 1.49 -22.12
C LEU A 186 -4.78 1.10 -20.81
N PHE A 187 -5.21 1.66 -19.68
CA PHE A 187 -4.63 1.34 -18.36
C PHE A 187 -4.84 -0.13 -17.98
N ILE A 188 -6.02 -0.69 -18.20
CA ILE A 188 -6.26 -2.11 -17.88
C ILE A 188 -5.48 -3.04 -18.81
N MET A 189 -5.32 -2.71 -20.09
CA MET A 189 -4.45 -3.47 -21.01
C MET A 189 -2.98 -3.41 -20.58
N HIS A 190 -2.49 -2.24 -20.18
CA HIS A 190 -1.16 -2.07 -19.59
C HIS A 190 -0.98 -2.94 -18.33
N MET A 191 -1.96 -2.95 -17.42
CA MET A 191 -1.92 -3.80 -16.23
C MET A 191 -1.98 -5.30 -16.58
N ILE A 192 -2.82 -5.70 -17.54
CA ILE A 192 -2.93 -7.08 -18.00
C ILE A 192 -1.59 -7.58 -18.58
N ASN A 193 -0.86 -6.74 -19.30
CA ASN A 193 0.47 -7.08 -19.81
C ASN A 193 1.46 -7.41 -18.67
N LYS A 194 1.27 -6.88 -17.46
CA LYS A 194 2.09 -7.18 -16.27
C LYS A 194 1.62 -8.40 -15.47
N MET A 195 0.61 -9.12 -15.95
CA MET A 195 0.14 -10.34 -15.28
C MET A 195 1.14 -11.49 -15.45
N LYS A 196 1.30 -12.28 -14.39
CA LYS A 196 2.03 -13.55 -14.38
C LYS A 196 1.20 -14.65 -15.03
N ASP A 197 1.90 -15.64 -15.58
CA ASP A 197 1.30 -16.88 -16.03
C ASP A 197 0.61 -17.58 -14.84
N PRO A 198 -0.59 -18.16 -15.00
CA PRO A 198 -1.26 -18.92 -13.96
C PRO A 198 -0.39 -20.01 -13.30
N LYS A 199 0.54 -20.61 -14.06
CA LYS A 199 1.49 -21.64 -13.58
C LYS A 199 2.52 -21.06 -12.62
N GLU A 200 2.79 -19.76 -12.68
CA GLU A 200 3.70 -19.04 -11.78
C GLU A 200 2.95 -18.39 -10.60
N GLY A 201 1.72 -18.82 -10.34
CA GLY A 201 0.85 -18.27 -9.30
C GLY A 201 -0.11 -17.20 -9.81
N GLY A 202 0.01 -16.75 -11.07
CA GLY A 202 -0.90 -15.79 -11.70
C GLY A 202 -0.91 -14.39 -11.08
N THR A 203 -1.93 -13.60 -11.42
CA THR A 203 -2.13 -12.23 -10.90
C THR A 203 -3.58 -11.96 -10.54
N ARG A 204 -3.81 -11.06 -9.58
CA ARG A 204 -5.14 -10.50 -9.27
C ARG A 204 -5.02 -8.97 -9.23
N LEU A 205 -5.87 -8.27 -9.97
CA LEU A 205 -5.85 -6.82 -10.03
C LEU A 205 -7.22 -6.21 -9.77
N GLY A 206 -7.22 -5.02 -9.17
CA GLY A 206 -8.38 -4.16 -8.99
C GLY A 206 -8.15 -2.81 -9.66
N ILE A 207 -9.07 -2.38 -10.52
CA ILE A 207 -9.01 -1.07 -11.17
C ILE A 207 -10.33 -0.34 -11.03
N VAL A 208 -10.28 0.95 -10.67
CA VAL A 208 -11.45 1.80 -10.57
C VAL A 208 -11.69 2.50 -11.91
N PHE A 209 -12.92 2.45 -12.39
CA PHE A 209 -13.38 3.12 -13.60
C PHE A 209 -14.57 4.04 -13.33
N ASN A 210 -14.77 4.99 -14.24
CA ASN A 210 -16.09 5.60 -14.44
C ASN A 210 -17.02 4.62 -15.19
N GLY A 211 -18.22 5.07 -15.60
CA GLY A 211 -19.14 4.21 -16.34
C GLY A 211 -18.68 3.85 -17.77
N SER A 212 -17.78 4.60 -18.39
CA SER A 212 -17.49 4.49 -19.83
C SER A 212 -16.96 3.11 -20.25
N PRO A 213 -15.98 2.50 -19.55
CA PRO A 213 -15.49 1.15 -19.88
C PRO A 213 -16.56 0.06 -19.96
N LEU A 214 -17.71 0.22 -19.28
CA LEU A 214 -18.77 -0.78 -19.26
C LEU A 214 -19.56 -0.85 -20.58
N PHE A 215 -19.89 0.29 -21.18
CA PHE A 215 -20.89 0.36 -22.25
C PHE A 215 -20.48 1.17 -23.48
N THR A 216 -19.39 1.94 -23.42
CA THR A 216 -18.92 2.71 -24.58
C THR A 216 -18.39 1.80 -25.68
N GLY A 217 -18.68 2.13 -26.94
CA GLY A 217 -18.16 1.43 -28.11
C GLY A 217 -19.20 0.54 -28.77
N ALA A 218 -19.36 0.69 -30.09
CA ALA A 218 -20.23 -0.17 -30.88
C ALA A 218 -19.62 -1.57 -31.03
N ALA A 219 -20.42 -2.56 -31.44
CA ALA A 219 -19.91 -3.89 -31.75
C ALA A 219 -18.78 -3.80 -32.80
N GLY A 220 -17.63 -4.44 -32.51
CA GLY A 220 -16.45 -4.37 -33.37
C GLY A 220 -15.58 -3.12 -33.19
N SER A 221 -15.98 -2.14 -32.35
CA SER A 221 -15.09 -1.03 -31.98
C SER A 221 -14.02 -1.49 -31.00
N GLY A 222 -12.93 -0.73 -30.88
CA GLY A 222 -11.83 -1.09 -30.00
C GLY A 222 -12.26 -1.32 -28.55
N GLU A 223 -13.15 -0.49 -27.99
CA GLU A 223 -13.66 -0.72 -26.63
C GLU A 223 -14.43 -2.04 -26.50
N SER A 224 -15.22 -2.39 -27.51
CA SER A 224 -15.95 -3.66 -27.54
C SER A 224 -15.02 -4.85 -27.68
N GLU A 225 -14.00 -4.77 -28.53
CA GLU A 225 -13.02 -5.85 -28.72
C GLU A 225 -12.11 -6.03 -27.49
N ILE A 226 -11.72 -4.94 -26.81
CA ILE A 226 -10.98 -5.02 -25.54
C ILE A 226 -11.82 -5.73 -24.47
N ARG A 227 -13.11 -5.35 -24.31
CA ARG A 227 -14.00 -6.04 -23.37
C ARG A 227 -14.16 -7.52 -23.73
N ARG A 228 -14.41 -7.81 -25.01
CA ARG A 228 -14.52 -9.19 -25.50
C ARG A 228 -13.26 -9.99 -25.15
N TRP A 229 -12.08 -9.44 -25.44
CA TRP A 229 -10.81 -10.09 -25.15
C TRP A 229 -10.63 -10.43 -23.67
N ILE A 230 -10.93 -9.51 -22.76
CA ILE A 230 -10.83 -9.76 -21.31
C ILE A 230 -11.83 -10.83 -20.86
N ILE A 231 -13.03 -10.85 -21.41
CA ILE A 231 -14.09 -11.81 -21.07
C ILE A 231 -13.80 -13.19 -21.65
N GLU A 232 -13.39 -13.29 -22.90
CA GLU A 232 -13.09 -14.55 -23.59
C GLU A 232 -11.85 -15.24 -23.01
N ASN A 233 -10.88 -14.49 -22.50
CA ASN A 233 -9.77 -15.05 -21.72
C ASN A 233 -10.16 -15.42 -20.28
N ASP A 234 -11.44 -15.26 -19.90
CA ASP A 234 -11.97 -15.55 -18.57
C ASP A 234 -11.24 -14.81 -17.44
N TRP A 235 -10.76 -13.59 -17.70
CA TRP A 235 -10.01 -12.83 -16.70
C TRP A 235 -10.89 -11.95 -15.82
N LEU A 236 -11.96 -11.36 -16.36
CA LEU A 236 -12.88 -10.50 -15.60
C LEU A 236 -13.65 -11.31 -14.57
N GLU A 237 -13.41 -11.09 -13.29
CA GLU A 237 -13.99 -11.90 -12.20
C GLU A 237 -15.19 -11.24 -11.53
N ALA A 238 -15.13 -9.93 -11.32
CA ALA A 238 -16.22 -9.18 -10.74
C ALA A 238 -16.24 -7.72 -11.19
N ILE A 239 -17.43 -7.13 -11.19
CA ILE A 239 -17.64 -5.67 -11.28
C ILE A 239 -18.49 -5.27 -10.08
N VAL A 240 -17.97 -4.33 -9.29
CA VAL A 240 -18.68 -3.76 -8.14
C VAL A 240 -19.07 -2.33 -8.46
N ALA A 241 -20.37 -2.04 -8.50
CA ALA A 241 -20.87 -0.66 -8.58
C ALA A 241 -20.69 0.02 -7.22
N LEU A 242 -19.94 1.10 -7.16
CA LEU A 242 -19.64 1.83 -5.92
C LEU A 242 -20.67 2.95 -5.70
N PRO A 243 -20.84 3.41 -4.44
CA PRO A 243 -21.63 4.61 -4.14
C PRO A 243 -21.19 5.81 -4.97
N ASP A 244 -22.16 6.65 -5.35
CA ASP A 244 -21.86 7.97 -5.89
C ASP A 244 -21.20 8.85 -4.81
N GLN A 245 -20.58 9.96 -5.21
CA GLN A 245 -19.99 10.93 -4.26
C GLN A 245 -19.01 10.29 -3.25
N LEU A 246 -18.34 9.21 -3.66
CA LEU A 246 -17.30 8.53 -2.89
C LEU A 246 -15.92 9.22 -3.04
N PHE A 247 -15.72 9.98 -4.10
CA PHE A 247 -14.45 10.65 -4.41
C PHE A 247 -14.53 12.17 -4.23
N TYR A 248 -13.42 12.79 -3.81
CA TYR A 248 -13.33 14.22 -3.53
C TYR A 248 -13.53 15.10 -4.78
N SER A 249 -13.01 14.64 -5.92
CA SER A 249 -12.97 15.39 -7.18
C SER A 249 -14.23 15.20 -8.04
N THR A 250 -15.03 14.16 -7.81
CA THR A 250 -16.16 13.84 -8.67
C THR A 250 -17.31 13.17 -7.92
N GLY A 251 -18.54 13.52 -8.31
CA GLY A 251 -19.77 12.93 -7.81
C GLY A 251 -20.30 11.78 -8.68
N ILE A 252 -19.54 11.34 -9.69
CA ILE A 252 -19.99 10.30 -10.62
C ILE A 252 -20.06 8.92 -9.96
N TYR A 253 -20.87 8.03 -10.56
CA TYR A 253 -20.78 6.60 -10.29
C TYR A 253 -19.44 6.04 -10.78
N THR A 254 -18.87 5.17 -9.96
CA THR A 254 -17.61 4.49 -10.25
C THR A 254 -17.77 3.00 -10.05
N TYR A 255 -16.90 2.23 -10.70
CA TYR A 255 -17.00 0.79 -10.74
C TYR A 255 -15.62 0.20 -10.47
N LEU A 256 -15.54 -0.73 -9.52
CA LEU A 256 -14.33 -1.51 -9.27
C LEU A 256 -14.39 -2.78 -10.11
N TRP A 257 -13.45 -2.90 -11.05
CA TRP A 257 -13.27 -4.11 -11.85
C TRP A 257 -12.20 -4.98 -11.18
N ILE A 258 -12.54 -6.24 -10.94
CA ILE A 258 -11.63 -7.27 -10.45
C ILE A 258 -11.29 -8.19 -11.60
N VAL A 259 -10.00 -8.31 -11.90
CA VAL A 259 -9.48 -9.13 -13.01
C VAL A 259 -8.40 -10.06 -12.48
N THR A 260 -8.37 -11.31 -12.95
CA THR A 260 -7.39 -12.30 -12.49
C THR A 260 -7.07 -13.34 -13.55
N SER A 261 -5.82 -13.80 -13.60
CA SER A 261 -5.42 -14.99 -14.38
C SER A 261 -5.59 -16.29 -13.61
N ARG A 262 -6.00 -16.24 -12.33
CA ARG A 262 -6.11 -17.39 -11.44
C ARG A 262 -7.50 -17.53 -10.82
N LYS A 263 -8.55 -17.48 -11.64
CA LYS A 263 -9.92 -17.70 -11.17
C LYS A 263 -10.06 -19.04 -10.45
N LYS A 264 -10.69 -19.03 -9.26
CA LYS A 264 -11.06 -20.26 -8.53
C LYS A 264 -11.92 -21.16 -9.45
N PRO A 265 -11.81 -22.50 -9.38
CA PRO A 265 -12.52 -23.41 -10.28
C PRO A 265 -14.03 -23.14 -10.40
N GLY A 266 -14.73 -22.90 -9.28
CA GLY A 266 -16.17 -22.60 -9.28
C GLY A 266 -16.59 -21.27 -9.90
N ARG A 267 -15.61 -20.39 -10.20
CA ARG A 267 -15.78 -19.05 -10.78
C ARG A 267 -15.41 -18.96 -12.26
N ARG A 268 -14.84 -20.02 -12.84
CA ARG A 268 -14.47 -20.04 -14.25
C ARG A 268 -15.70 -19.90 -15.15
N GLY A 269 -15.58 -19.10 -16.20
CA GLY A 269 -16.68 -18.75 -17.10
C GLY A 269 -17.79 -17.89 -16.46
N LYS A 270 -17.58 -17.38 -15.24
CA LYS A 270 -18.55 -16.55 -14.52
C LYS A 270 -17.95 -15.17 -14.21
N ILE A 271 -18.84 -14.17 -14.22
CA ILE A 271 -18.58 -12.80 -13.80
C ILE A 271 -19.61 -12.45 -12.74
N GLN A 272 -19.18 -11.95 -11.58
CA GLN A 272 -20.09 -11.49 -10.54
C GLN A 272 -20.32 -9.99 -10.65
N LEU A 273 -21.58 -9.59 -10.61
CA LEU A 273 -21.98 -8.20 -10.56
C LEU A 273 -22.49 -7.91 -9.15
N VAL A 274 -21.89 -6.91 -8.49
CA VAL A 274 -22.25 -6.52 -7.13
C VAL A 274 -22.75 -5.08 -7.16
N ASP A 275 -23.97 -4.86 -6.67
CA ASP A 275 -24.50 -3.52 -6.45
C ASP A 275 -24.14 -3.03 -5.05
N GLY A 276 -23.02 -2.30 -4.96
CA GLY A 276 -22.55 -1.63 -3.75
C GLY A 276 -23.07 -0.19 -3.61
N THR A 277 -23.95 0.30 -4.48
CA THR A 277 -24.27 1.74 -4.57
C THR A 277 -24.93 2.30 -3.31
N LYS A 278 -25.58 1.44 -2.51
CA LYS A 278 -26.22 1.80 -1.24
C LYS A 278 -25.34 1.57 0.00
N PHE A 279 -24.17 0.98 -0.17
CA PHE A 279 -23.25 0.65 0.92
C PHE A 279 -22.35 1.84 1.24
N PHE A 280 -22.93 2.84 1.89
CA PHE A 280 -22.21 4.00 2.37
C PHE A 280 -22.84 4.60 3.61
N LYS A 281 -22.03 5.37 4.33
CA LYS A 281 -22.47 6.30 5.35
C LYS A 281 -22.33 7.72 4.83
N LYS A 282 -23.34 8.56 5.09
CA LYS A 282 -23.24 9.99 4.77
C LYS A 282 -22.24 10.65 5.71
N MET A 283 -21.27 11.33 5.14
CA MET A 283 -20.31 12.13 5.87
C MET A 283 -21.01 13.32 6.55
N ARG A 284 -20.65 13.60 7.80
CA ARG A 284 -21.16 14.77 8.54
C ARG A 284 -20.78 16.10 7.89
N LYS A 285 -19.62 16.15 7.25
CA LYS A 285 -19.10 17.30 6.51
C LYS A 285 -18.57 16.82 5.16
N SER A 286 -19.07 17.40 4.08
CA SER A 286 -18.60 17.09 2.73
C SER A 286 -17.17 17.62 2.50
N LEU A 287 -16.39 16.90 1.70
CA LEU A 287 -15.08 17.36 1.22
C LEU A 287 -15.09 17.38 -0.31
N GLY A 288 -15.16 18.58 -0.90
CA GLY A 288 -15.42 18.73 -2.33
C GLY A 288 -16.74 18.06 -2.73
N ASN A 289 -16.68 17.15 -3.70
CA ASN A 289 -17.82 16.31 -4.12
C ASN A 289 -18.06 15.10 -3.22
N LYS A 290 -17.11 14.74 -2.34
CA LYS A 290 -17.26 13.57 -1.47
C LYS A 290 -18.30 13.85 -0.40
N ARG A 291 -19.34 13.02 -0.36
CA ARG A 291 -20.39 13.03 0.67
C ARG A 291 -20.60 11.66 1.30
N ASN A 292 -20.10 10.61 0.68
CA ASN A 292 -20.29 9.23 1.09
C ASN A 292 -18.94 8.60 1.46
N GLU A 293 -18.93 7.78 2.51
CA GLU A 293 -17.79 6.98 2.94
C GLU A 293 -18.20 5.53 3.14
N VAL A 294 -17.31 4.59 2.81
CA VAL A 294 -17.44 3.17 3.16
C VAL A 294 -16.69 3.02 4.48
N CYS A 295 -17.35 2.46 5.48
CA CYS A 295 -16.83 2.35 6.84
C CYS A 295 -16.80 0.89 7.31
N ASP A 296 -15.93 0.58 8.28
CA ASP A 296 -15.77 -0.77 8.82
C ASP A 296 -17.03 -1.30 9.53
N ASP A 297 -17.93 -0.42 9.97
CA ASP A 297 -19.25 -0.75 10.53
C ASP A 297 -20.24 -1.30 9.48
N GLN A 298 -19.81 -1.47 8.22
CA GLN A 298 -20.59 -2.04 7.12
C GLN A 298 -20.08 -3.43 6.69
N ARG A 299 -19.21 -4.08 7.48
CA ARG A 299 -18.97 -5.52 7.37
C ARG A 299 -20.25 -6.25 7.75
N ASP A 300 -20.76 -7.07 6.85
CA ASP A 300 -21.99 -7.82 7.08
C ASP A 300 -21.66 -9.13 7.82
N GLU A 301 -21.83 -9.14 9.14
CA GLU A 301 -21.69 -10.34 9.98
C GLU A 301 -22.74 -11.43 9.62
N THR A 302 -23.75 -11.10 8.82
CA THR A 302 -24.78 -12.02 8.32
C THR A 302 -24.55 -12.48 6.88
N ALA A 303 -23.47 -12.02 6.23
CA ALA A 303 -23.13 -12.44 4.89
C ALA A 303 -22.84 -13.95 4.83
N ASP A 304 -23.10 -14.54 3.66
CA ASP A 304 -22.78 -15.95 3.42
C ASP A 304 -21.30 -16.22 3.69
N ILE A 305 -21.03 -17.28 4.46
CA ILE A 305 -19.69 -17.71 4.83
C ILE A 305 -18.86 -17.94 3.55
N CYS A 306 -17.70 -17.29 3.44
CA CYS A 306 -16.77 -17.52 2.35
C CYS A 306 -16.30 -18.98 2.39
N THR A 307 -16.41 -19.71 1.27
CA THR A 307 -15.96 -21.11 1.19
C THR A 307 -14.79 -21.30 0.23
N ASP A 308 -13.99 -22.32 0.50
CA ASP A 308 -12.88 -22.75 -0.34
C ASP A 308 -13.41 -23.42 -1.63
N ALA A 309 -12.49 -23.86 -2.49
CA ALA A 309 -12.86 -24.52 -3.75
C ALA A 309 -13.59 -25.87 -3.56
N LYS A 310 -13.62 -26.42 -2.35
CA LYS A 310 -14.27 -27.67 -1.96
C LYS A 310 -15.58 -27.44 -1.20
N GLY A 311 -15.96 -26.19 -0.95
CA GLY A 311 -17.19 -25.83 -0.21
C GLY A 311 -17.02 -25.80 1.30
N ASN A 312 -15.80 -25.92 1.83
CA ASN A 312 -15.56 -25.76 3.27
C ASN A 312 -15.45 -24.27 3.61
N PRO A 313 -15.95 -23.81 4.76
CA PRO A 313 -15.69 -22.46 5.25
C PRO A 313 -14.19 -22.11 5.20
N GLU A 314 -13.85 -20.98 4.57
CA GLU A 314 -12.50 -20.42 4.63
C GLU A 314 -12.29 -19.81 6.02
N PRO A 315 -11.28 -20.26 6.79
CA PRO A 315 -10.99 -19.67 8.08
C PRO A 315 -10.48 -18.24 7.89
N ASP A 316 -11.03 -17.30 8.66
CA ASP A 316 -10.51 -15.94 8.73
C ASP A 316 -9.17 -15.94 9.47
N PRO A 317 -8.04 -15.65 8.80
CA PRO A 317 -6.74 -15.62 9.47
C PRO A 317 -6.63 -14.51 10.52
N GLU A 318 -7.44 -13.46 10.44
CA GLU A 318 -7.45 -12.35 11.41
C GLU A 318 -8.09 -12.76 12.75
N LEU A 319 -8.92 -13.81 12.78
CA LEU A 319 -9.60 -14.32 13.97
C LEU A 319 -8.89 -15.54 14.60
N ARG A 320 -7.69 -15.88 14.15
CA ARG A 320 -6.95 -17.05 14.67
C ARG A 320 -6.39 -16.76 16.06
N ASP A 321 -6.67 -17.67 17.00
CA ASP A 321 -6.11 -17.65 18.35
C ASP A 321 -5.49 -19.01 18.76
N TYR A 322 -4.84 -19.07 19.92
CA TYR A 322 -4.21 -20.26 20.47
C TYR A 322 -4.60 -20.50 21.94
N GLU A 323 -5.04 -21.72 22.22
CA GLU A 323 -5.38 -22.17 23.58
C GLU A 323 -4.33 -23.14 24.14
N ASN A 324 -4.00 -22.98 25.42
CA ASN A 324 -3.11 -23.89 26.14
C ASN A 324 -3.92 -24.90 26.96
N VAL A 325 -4.17 -26.07 26.39
CA VAL A 325 -4.94 -27.14 27.05
C VAL A 325 -3.98 -28.04 27.86
N PRO A 326 -4.24 -28.30 29.16
CA PRO A 326 -3.46 -29.24 29.94
C PRO A 326 -3.39 -30.62 29.28
N LEU A 327 -2.22 -31.25 29.25
CA LEU A 327 -2.00 -32.52 28.54
C LEU A 327 -2.93 -33.68 28.96
N LYS A 328 -3.42 -33.65 30.20
CA LYS A 328 -4.33 -34.69 30.74
C LYS A 328 -5.80 -34.42 30.47
N GLU A 329 -6.11 -33.25 29.91
CA GLU A 329 -7.45 -32.81 29.60
C GLU A 329 -7.75 -33.06 28.12
N ASP A 330 -8.98 -33.46 27.83
CA ASP A 330 -9.44 -33.65 26.47
C ASP A 330 -9.72 -32.29 25.81
N VAL A 331 -9.22 -32.10 24.59
CA VAL A 331 -9.31 -30.82 23.87
C VAL A 331 -10.76 -30.49 23.52
N ASP A 332 -11.58 -31.48 23.17
CA ASP A 332 -13.00 -31.25 22.84
C ASP A 332 -13.81 -30.89 24.08
N GLU A 333 -13.52 -31.52 25.23
CA GLU A 333 -14.12 -31.14 26.51
C GLU A 333 -13.73 -29.72 26.94
N TYR A 334 -12.46 -29.34 26.77
CA TYR A 334 -11.99 -27.97 27.03
C TYR A 334 -12.68 -26.97 26.11
N MET A 335 -12.73 -27.23 24.80
CA MET A 335 -13.40 -26.37 23.81
C MET A 335 -14.88 -26.17 24.15
N LYS A 336 -15.60 -27.23 24.52
CA LYS A 336 -17.01 -27.15 24.93
C LYS A 336 -17.23 -26.32 26.19
N ARG A 337 -16.28 -26.35 27.12
CA ARG A 337 -16.41 -25.68 28.42
C ARG A 337 -15.98 -24.21 28.36
N GLU A 338 -14.88 -23.92 27.69
CA GLU A 338 -14.20 -22.61 27.78
C GLU A 338 -14.31 -21.78 26.49
N VAL A 339 -14.47 -22.38 25.31
CA VAL A 339 -14.38 -21.66 24.02
C VAL A 339 -15.73 -21.52 23.32
N LEU A 340 -16.42 -22.64 23.05
CA LEU A 340 -17.68 -22.68 22.31
C LEU A 340 -18.85 -21.88 22.93
N PRO A 341 -18.95 -21.70 24.27
CA PRO A 341 -19.96 -20.81 24.85
C PRO A 341 -19.78 -19.33 24.49
N HIS A 342 -18.57 -18.93 24.07
CA HIS A 342 -18.23 -17.56 23.72
C HIS A 342 -18.05 -17.36 22.21
N VAL A 343 -17.55 -18.38 21.50
CA VAL A 343 -17.30 -18.35 20.06
C VAL A 343 -17.85 -19.65 19.45
N SER A 344 -19.12 -19.61 19.03
CA SER A 344 -19.88 -20.81 18.66
C SER A 344 -19.42 -21.49 17.38
N ASP A 345 -18.73 -20.79 16.50
CA ASP A 345 -18.18 -21.26 15.23
C ASP A 345 -16.67 -21.56 15.30
N ALA A 346 -16.05 -21.47 16.49
CA ALA A 346 -14.66 -21.82 16.68
C ALA A 346 -14.42 -23.32 16.45
N TRP A 347 -13.25 -23.65 15.88
CA TRP A 347 -12.81 -25.01 15.64
C TRP A 347 -11.29 -25.12 15.79
N VAL A 348 -10.81 -26.33 16.07
CA VAL A 348 -9.38 -26.59 16.29
C VAL A 348 -8.74 -27.10 15.00
N ASP A 349 -7.70 -26.41 14.53
CA ASP A 349 -6.83 -26.93 13.47
C ASP A 349 -5.86 -27.98 14.04
N GLU A 350 -6.29 -29.24 14.05
CA GLU A 350 -5.52 -30.37 14.57
C GLU A 350 -4.13 -30.49 13.92
N SER A 351 -3.99 -30.11 12.64
CA SER A 351 -2.70 -30.15 11.93
C SER A 351 -1.65 -29.20 12.53
N LYS A 352 -2.11 -28.18 13.28
CA LYS A 352 -1.27 -27.21 13.98
C LYS A 352 -1.20 -27.44 15.47
N THR A 353 -1.90 -28.46 15.97
CA THR A 353 -1.82 -28.86 17.38
C THR A 353 -0.44 -29.44 17.66
N LYS A 354 0.21 -28.93 18.70
CA LYS A 354 1.55 -29.34 19.09
C LYS A 354 1.55 -29.74 20.57
N ILE A 355 1.99 -30.96 20.85
CA ILE A 355 2.25 -31.38 22.22
C ILE A 355 3.54 -30.70 22.66
N GLY A 356 3.39 -29.67 23.48
CA GLY A 356 4.48 -29.02 24.18
C GLY A 356 4.61 -29.57 25.59
N TYR A 357 5.83 -29.76 26.06
CA TYR A 357 6.12 -29.96 27.47
C TYR A 357 6.69 -28.66 28.00
N GLU A 358 5.88 -27.90 28.73
CA GLU A 358 6.35 -26.71 29.41
C GLU A 358 6.73 -27.08 30.84
N ILE A 359 8.02 -27.07 31.15
CA ILE A 359 8.44 -26.86 32.53
C ILE A 359 8.42 -25.36 32.71
N ASN A 360 7.39 -24.85 33.38
CA ASN A 360 7.32 -23.43 33.69
C ASN A 360 8.42 -23.09 34.72
N LEU A 361 9.63 -22.88 34.22
CA LEU A 361 10.82 -22.57 35.02
C LEU A 361 10.62 -21.28 35.82
N ASN A 362 9.78 -20.35 35.35
CA ASN A 362 9.43 -19.16 36.14
C ASN A 362 8.53 -19.47 37.35
N ARG A 363 7.72 -20.53 37.26
CA ARG A 363 6.86 -20.99 38.36
C ARG A 363 7.61 -21.85 39.38
N TYR A 364 8.66 -22.56 38.96
CA TYR A 364 9.37 -23.54 39.81
C TYR A 364 10.84 -23.24 40.10
N PHE A 365 11.52 -22.49 39.23
CA PHE A 365 12.98 -22.25 39.23
C PHE A 365 13.33 -20.78 39.05
N TYR A 366 12.36 -19.87 39.18
CA TYR A 366 12.65 -18.44 39.14
C TYR A 366 13.52 -18.09 40.34
N GLN A 367 14.82 -18.14 40.12
CA GLN A 367 15.75 -17.27 40.80
C GLN A 367 15.82 -16.01 39.97
N TYR A 368 15.40 -14.91 40.60
CA TYR A 368 15.51 -13.58 40.05
C TYR A 368 16.95 -13.36 39.57
N THR A 369 17.13 -13.36 38.25
CA THR A 369 18.37 -12.92 37.62
C THR A 369 18.21 -11.42 37.39
N PRO A 370 18.92 -10.57 38.15
CA PRO A 370 18.83 -9.14 37.95
C PRO A 370 19.17 -8.83 36.49
N PRO A 371 18.45 -7.88 35.86
CA PRO A 371 18.81 -7.41 34.54
C PRO A 371 20.30 -7.06 34.52
N ARG A 372 20.95 -7.33 33.38
CA ARG A 372 22.33 -6.88 33.13
C ARG A 372 22.46 -5.42 33.62
N PRO A 373 23.49 -5.10 34.44
CA PRO A 373 23.61 -3.80 35.06
C PRO A 373 23.41 -2.70 34.02
N LEU A 374 22.65 -1.66 34.38
CA LEU A 374 22.35 -0.55 33.47
C LEU A 374 23.61 0.00 32.79
N ALA A 375 24.75 -0.02 33.50
CA ALA A 375 26.05 0.38 32.97
C ALA A 375 26.50 -0.43 31.73
N GLU A 376 26.21 -1.73 31.64
CA GLU A 376 26.56 -2.54 30.45
C GLU A 376 25.62 -2.26 29.28
N ILE A 377 24.33 -2.07 29.56
CA ILE A 377 23.33 -1.70 28.55
C ILE A 377 23.63 -0.29 28.00
N GLU A 378 24.08 0.62 28.86
CA GLU A 378 24.53 1.96 28.47
C GLU A 378 25.79 1.92 27.59
N VAL A 379 26.68 0.94 27.75
CA VAL A 379 27.87 0.79 26.90
C VAL A 379 27.50 0.33 25.49
N ASP A 380 26.60 -0.65 25.36
CA ASP A 380 26.13 -1.14 24.06
C ASP A 380 25.26 -0.09 23.33
N LEU A 381 24.38 0.60 24.06
CA LEU A 381 23.60 1.72 23.51
C LEU A 381 24.51 2.85 23.06
N LYS A 382 25.55 3.21 23.83
CA LYS A 382 26.55 4.20 23.40
C LYS A 382 27.30 3.78 22.16
N LYS A 383 27.51 2.48 21.92
CA LYS A 383 28.20 1.99 20.72
C LYS A 383 27.33 2.15 19.47
N ILE A 384 26.06 1.79 19.55
CA ILE A 384 25.10 1.95 18.46
C ILE A 384 24.79 3.44 18.23
N GLU A 385 24.64 4.22 19.31
CA GLU A 385 24.53 5.67 19.23
C GLU A 385 25.76 6.30 18.61
N LYS A 386 26.96 5.78 18.88
CA LYS A 386 28.19 6.24 18.25
C LYS A 386 28.23 5.89 16.77
N GLU A 387 27.83 4.69 16.35
CA GLU A 387 27.74 4.34 14.93
C GLU A 387 26.73 5.24 14.19
N ILE A 388 25.58 5.52 14.81
CA ILE A 388 24.57 6.46 14.27
C ILE A 388 25.08 7.90 14.29
N ALA A 389 25.76 8.33 15.35
CA ALA A 389 26.31 9.66 15.48
C ALA A 389 27.49 9.89 14.55
N ASP A 390 28.32 8.89 14.29
CA ASP A 390 29.44 8.94 13.35
C ASP A 390 28.90 9.05 11.92
N MET A 391 27.87 8.29 11.56
CA MET A 391 27.15 8.47 10.29
C MET A 391 26.48 9.85 10.16
N LEU A 392 25.94 10.39 11.26
CA LEU A 392 25.39 11.74 11.27
C LEU A 392 26.49 12.82 11.31
N ALA A 393 27.68 12.53 11.83
CA ALA A 393 28.82 13.43 11.93
C ALA A 393 29.54 13.58 10.58
N GLU A 394 29.73 12.48 9.85
CA GLU A 394 30.22 12.49 8.46
C GLU A 394 29.31 13.32 7.54
N VAL A 395 28.03 13.34 7.88
CA VAL A 395 27.03 14.13 7.17
C VAL A 395 26.91 15.54 7.75
N THR A 396 27.64 15.92 8.82
CA THR A 396 27.52 17.25 9.46
C THR A 396 28.82 18.06 9.53
N GLU A 397 29.94 17.49 9.10
CA GLU A 397 31.13 18.20 8.58
C GLU A 397 30.99 18.60 7.11
#